data_AF-A0A964ZMD1-F1
#
_entry.id   AF-A0A964ZMD1-F1
#
_cell.length_a   1.000
_cell.length_b   1.000
_cell.length_c   1.000
_cell.angle_alpha   90.00
_cell.angle_beta   90.00
_cell.angle_gamma   90.00
#
_symmetry.space_group_name_H-M   'P 1'
#
loop_
_entity.id
_entity.type
_entity.pdbx_description
1 polymer ?
#
loop_
_entity_poly.entity_id
_entity_poly.type
_entity_poly.pdbx_seq_one_letter_code
_entity_poly.pdbx_strand_id
1 'polypeptide(L)'
;MRAGMANGRVFEFNQARIEFFGGAGEVTGSKALLQAHGRSVLIDCGLFQGEKTSRQMNWAAIPEALTRIDAILITHAHLDHCGYLPRLVKAGYRGPVYCSPGTRDLMKIILLDSAHLQEEDAEFANRTGYSHHKPAEPLYTVRDAEAALSLVKTLPMGLWQTLLPGIEVELTRAGHIIGSSVARFRIKSGGGDFRITFSGDLGHTRQHTILGPDPLPDTDVLVLESTYGDRAHSSDVPEDELEKTLSRIIRNNSVLVIPTFAVGRAQEVLYLIRHLEDQGRVKPVPVVLDQANVEVLWAAIEADARTEITVDIERLVIEVPSHGLTYPFVLDASTRERFLHGLDDIGITLTHESAIDDYETRRPAWL
;
A
#
# COMPACT_ATOMS: atom_id res chain seq x y z
N MET A 1 -11.12 7.24 -28.23
CA MET A 1 -12.33 6.92 -27.44
C MET A 1 -12.51 8.06 -26.44
N ARG A 2 -13.57 8.87 -26.57
CA ARG A 2 -13.74 10.11 -25.79
C ARG A 2 -14.24 9.80 -24.38
N ALA A 3 -13.67 10.52 -23.42
CA ALA A 3 -14.07 10.62 -22.03
C ALA A 3 -15.56 10.97 -21.88
N GLY A 4 -16.22 10.28 -20.96
CA GLY A 4 -17.63 10.47 -20.61
C GLY A 4 -18.18 9.31 -19.79
N MET A 5 -17.52 8.89 -18.71
CA MET A 5 -18.13 7.94 -17.75
C MET A 5 -18.90 8.74 -16.70
N ALA A 6 -20.07 9.23 -17.09
CA ALA A 6 -21.05 9.80 -16.17
C ALA A 6 -22.09 8.76 -15.70
N ASN A 7 -22.14 7.57 -16.33
CA ASN A 7 -23.04 6.48 -15.96
C ASN A 7 -22.21 5.21 -15.73
N GLY A 8 -22.27 4.65 -14.52
CA GLY A 8 -21.56 3.42 -14.16
C GLY A 8 -21.93 2.25 -15.05
N ARG A 9 -21.03 1.26 -15.19
CA ARG A 9 -21.39 -0.01 -15.85
C ARG A 9 -22.30 -0.79 -14.91
N VAL A 10 -23.45 -1.21 -15.41
CA VAL A 10 -24.49 -1.89 -14.63
C VAL A 10 -24.64 -3.33 -15.11
N PHE A 11 -24.70 -4.26 -14.17
CA PHE A 11 -25.00 -5.67 -14.40
C PHE A 11 -26.19 -6.07 -13.54
N GLU A 12 -27.25 -6.58 -14.18
CA GLU A 12 -28.48 -7.00 -13.50
C GLU A 12 -28.62 -8.52 -13.55
N PHE A 13 -28.93 -9.07 -12.39
CA PHE A 13 -29.26 -10.47 -12.18
C PHE A 13 -30.66 -10.53 -11.57
N ASN A 14 -31.35 -11.67 -11.69
CA ASN A 14 -32.73 -11.81 -11.18
C ASN A 14 -32.90 -11.44 -9.70
N GLN A 15 -31.82 -11.50 -8.91
CA GLN A 15 -31.83 -11.32 -7.45
C GLN A 15 -30.91 -10.20 -6.95
N ALA A 16 -30.08 -9.61 -7.82
CA ALA A 16 -29.07 -8.62 -7.43
C ALA A 16 -28.67 -7.72 -8.62
N ARG A 17 -28.14 -6.54 -8.32
CA ARG A 17 -27.58 -5.59 -9.29
C ARG A 17 -26.20 -5.13 -8.84
N ILE A 18 -25.26 -5.01 -9.78
CA ILE A 18 -23.92 -4.47 -9.52
C ILE A 18 -23.73 -3.24 -10.40
N GLU A 19 -23.31 -2.12 -9.81
CA GLU A 19 -22.95 -0.90 -10.53
C GLU A 19 -21.55 -0.42 -10.17
N PHE A 20 -20.72 -0.12 -11.17
CA PHE A 20 -19.34 0.31 -10.99
C PHE A 20 -19.21 1.83 -11.07
N PHE A 21 -18.63 2.44 -10.03
CA PHE A 21 -18.35 3.88 -9.90
C PHE A 21 -16.85 4.21 -9.97
N GLY A 22 -16.00 3.21 -10.20
CA GLY A 22 -14.55 3.32 -10.39
C GLY A 22 -13.89 1.93 -10.40
N GLY A 23 -12.65 1.84 -10.87
CA GLY A 23 -11.93 0.57 -11.03
C GLY A 23 -12.43 -0.31 -12.19
N ALA A 24 -13.23 0.24 -13.12
CA ALA A 24 -13.77 -0.49 -14.27
C ALA A 24 -13.35 0.18 -15.59
N GLY A 25 -12.30 -0.35 -16.22
CA GLY A 25 -11.61 0.30 -17.34
C GLY A 25 -10.45 1.20 -16.92
N GLU A 26 -10.09 1.15 -15.63
CA GLU A 26 -8.95 1.80 -14.98
C GLU A 26 -8.55 0.97 -13.76
N VAL A 27 -7.33 1.14 -13.24
CA VAL A 27 -6.82 0.35 -12.10
C VAL A 27 -7.31 0.92 -10.76
N THR A 28 -7.40 2.24 -10.64
CA THR A 28 -7.56 2.89 -9.33
C THR A 28 -8.99 3.31 -9.05
N GLY A 29 -9.31 3.55 -7.77
CA GLY A 29 -10.60 4.09 -7.36
C GLY A 29 -11.70 3.04 -7.33
N SER A 30 -11.39 1.81 -6.92
CA SER A 30 -12.35 0.70 -6.80
C SER A 30 -13.56 1.11 -5.97
N LYS A 31 -14.74 1.08 -6.60
CA LYS A 31 -16.06 1.37 -6.01
C LYS A 31 -17.14 0.58 -6.77
N ALA A 32 -17.63 -0.50 -6.19
CA ALA A 32 -18.70 -1.31 -6.77
C ALA A 32 -19.92 -1.38 -5.84
N LEU A 33 -21.08 -0.94 -6.30
CA LEU A 33 -22.31 -0.94 -5.54
C LEU A 33 -23.10 -2.23 -5.83
N LEU A 34 -23.19 -3.11 -4.83
CA LEU A 34 -24.04 -4.30 -4.84
C LEU A 34 -25.40 -3.95 -4.24
N GLN A 35 -26.47 -4.23 -4.98
CA GLN A 35 -27.84 -4.01 -4.54
C GLN A 35 -28.64 -5.31 -4.57
N ALA A 36 -29.27 -5.66 -3.45
CA ALA A 36 -30.15 -6.82 -3.33
C ALA A 36 -31.17 -6.59 -2.20
N HIS A 37 -32.38 -7.13 -2.34
CA HIS A 37 -33.46 -6.99 -1.33
C HIS A 37 -33.74 -5.53 -0.90
N GLY A 38 -33.58 -4.57 -1.80
CA GLY A 38 -33.75 -3.14 -1.49
C GLY A 38 -32.65 -2.55 -0.61
N ARG A 39 -31.52 -3.24 -0.46
CA ARG A 39 -30.33 -2.81 0.29
C ARG A 39 -29.17 -2.55 -0.66
N SER A 40 -28.27 -1.65 -0.23
CA SER A 40 -27.09 -1.24 -0.99
C SER A 40 -25.83 -1.43 -0.15
N VAL A 41 -24.91 -2.28 -0.63
CA VAL A 41 -23.57 -2.48 -0.08
C VAL A 41 -22.56 -1.93 -1.05
N LEU A 42 -21.69 -1.01 -0.61
CA LEU A 42 -20.57 -0.55 -1.42
C LEU A 42 -19.33 -1.42 -1.11
N ILE A 43 -18.82 -2.10 -2.13
CA ILE A 43 -17.57 -2.86 -2.09
C ILE A 43 -16.46 -1.92 -2.54
N ASP A 44 -15.50 -1.72 -1.65
CA ASP A 44 -14.42 -0.74 -1.70
C ASP A 44 -14.89 0.72 -1.83
N CYS A 45 -14.08 1.62 -1.30
CA CYS A 45 -14.27 3.06 -1.33
C CYS A 45 -12.95 3.74 -1.67
N GLY A 46 -12.46 3.49 -2.88
CA GLY A 46 -11.13 3.87 -3.33
C GLY A 46 -10.96 5.28 -3.88
N LEU A 47 -9.77 5.87 -3.67
CA LEU A 47 -9.29 7.05 -4.40
C LEU A 47 -8.83 6.69 -5.80
N PHE A 48 -9.12 7.56 -6.76
CA PHE A 48 -8.46 7.57 -8.06
C PHE A 48 -7.02 8.08 -7.90
N GLN A 49 -6.03 7.29 -8.33
CA GLN A 49 -4.61 7.61 -8.23
C GLN A 49 -3.98 7.75 -9.62
N GLY A 50 -2.71 8.18 -9.66
CA GLY A 50 -1.93 8.34 -10.90
C GLY A 50 -2.09 9.72 -11.54
N GLU A 51 -2.40 9.74 -12.84
CA GLU A 51 -2.44 10.98 -13.63
C GLU A 51 -3.37 12.05 -13.02
N LYS A 52 -3.07 13.31 -13.31
CA LYS A 52 -3.82 14.46 -12.76
C LYS A 52 -5.32 14.38 -13.07
N THR A 53 -5.68 13.93 -14.27
CA THR A 53 -7.08 13.73 -14.71
C THR A 53 -7.81 12.70 -13.85
N SER A 54 -7.14 11.58 -13.52
CA SER A 54 -7.65 10.56 -12.62
C SER A 54 -7.87 11.12 -11.21
N ARG A 55 -6.86 11.78 -10.64
CA ARG A 55 -6.95 12.40 -9.30
C ARG A 55 -8.04 13.46 -9.19
N GLN A 56 -8.33 14.20 -10.27
CA GLN A 56 -9.43 15.18 -10.30
C GLN A 56 -10.81 14.53 -10.15
N MET A 57 -10.99 13.26 -10.53
CA MET A 57 -12.25 12.55 -10.32
C MET A 57 -12.59 12.39 -8.84
N ASN A 58 -11.58 12.39 -7.96
CA ASN A 58 -11.82 12.37 -6.52
C ASN A 58 -12.62 13.59 -6.06
N TRP A 59 -12.48 14.73 -6.75
CA TRP A 59 -13.14 15.99 -6.40
C TRP A 59 -14.56 16.13 -6.95
N ALA A 60 -14.97 15.26 -7.87
CA ALA A 60 -16.30 15.30 -8.49
C ALA A 60 -17.44 15.10 -7.46
N ALA A 61 -18.62 15.64 -7.79
CA ALA A 61 -19.81 15.47 -6.94
C ALA A 61 -20.08 13.99 -6.66
N ILE A 62 -20.44 13.68 -5.41
CA ILE A 62 -20.74 12.30 -5.01
C ILE A 62 -22.01 11.86 -5.74
N PRO A 63 -21.99 10.74 -6.49
CA PRO A 63 -23.16 10.22 -7.17
C PRO A 63 -24.31 9.97 -6.18
N GLU A 64 -25.55 10.26 -6.59
CA GLU A 64 -26.73 10.09 -5.72
C GLU A 64 -26.84 8.66 -5.18
N ALA A 65 -26.52 7.66 -6.01
CA ALA A 65 -26.52 6.26 -5.61
C ALA A 65 -25.60 5.98 -4.39
N LEU A 66 -24.49 6.70 -4.27
CA LEU A 66 -23.55 6.56 -3.14
C LEU A 66 -23.99 7.34 -1.89
N THR A 67 -25.05 8.13 -1.96
CA THR A 67 -25.64 8.81 -0.78
C THR A 67 -26.59 7.90 0.00
N ARG A 68 -27.00 6.77 -0.58
CA ARG A 68 -27.99 5.83 -0.02
C ARG A 68 -27.41 4.41 0.16
N ILE A 69 -26.24 4.33 0.78
CA ILE A 69 -25.55 3.07 1.08
C ILE A 69 -25.91 2.62 2.51
N ASP A 70 -26.25 1.34 2.69
CA ASP A 70 -26.54 0.75 4.00
C ASP A 70 -25.27 0.30 4.72
N ALA A 71 -24.27 -0.20 3.98
CA ALA A 71 -22.99 -0.67 4.53
C ALA A 71 -21.86 -0.56 3.49
N ILE A 72 -20.62 -0.44 3.95
CA ILE A 72 -19.42 -0.50 3.12
C ILE A 72 -18.63 -1.76 3.50
N LEU A 73 -18.07 -2.46 2.53
CA LEU A 73 -17.12 -3.55 2.72
C LEU A 73 -15.80 -3.18 2.06
N ILE A 74 -14.70 -3.17 2.81
CA ILE A 74 -13.36 -2.88 2.29
C ILE A 74 -12.58 -4.20 2.19
N THR A 75 -12.11 -4.53 0.99
CA THR A 75 -11.35 -5.75 0.71
C THR A 75 -9.95 -5.68 1.30
N HIS A 76 -9.27 -4.54 1.17
CA HIS A 76 -7.94 -4.31 1.69
C HIS A 76 -7.60 -2.82 1.83
N ALA A 77 -6.48 -2.52 2.47
CA ALA A 77 -6.18 -1.18 2.98
C ALA A 77 -5.45 -0.24 2.00
N HIS A 78 -5.22 -0.61 0.73
CA HIS A 78 -4.64 0.33 -0.23
C HIS A 78 -5.58 1.52 -0.48
N LEU A 79 -5.02 2.68 -0.81
CA LEU A 79 -5.77 3.94 -0.92
C LEU A 79 -6.80 3.94 -2.04
N ASP A 80 -6.55 3.20 -3.11
CA ASP A 80 -7.48 2.95 -4.20
C ASP A 80 -8.57 1.93 -3.89
N HIS A 81 -8.62 1.41 -2.65
CA HIS A 81 -9.71 0.58 -2.13
C HIS A 81 -10.37 1.16 -0.87
N CYS A 82 -9.69 2.03 -0.11
CA CYS A 82 -10.25 2.60 1.13
C CYS A 82 -10.14 4.12 1.27
N GLY A 83 -9.31 4.78 0.46
CA GLY A 83 -8.92 6.17 0.66
C GLY A 83 -10.02 7.21 0.44
N TYR A 84 -11.13 6.86 -0.22
CA TYR A 84 -12.28 7.76 -0.43
C TYR A 84 -13.26 7.71 0.74
N LEU A 85 -13.12 6.75 1.66
CA LEU A 85 -14.00 6.58 2.80
C LEU A 85 -14.13 7.85 3.66
N PRO A 86 -13.04 8.56 4.03
CA PRO A 86 -13.14 9.79 4.82
C PRO A 86 -13.97 10.88 4.14
N ARG A 87 -13.85 11.01 2.81
CA ARG A 87 -14.65 11.96 2.03
C ARG A 87 -16.15 11.62 2.06
N LEU A 88 -16.50 10.34 1.95
CA LEU A 88 -17.89 9.90 2.02
C LEU A 88 -18.48 10.13 3.42
N VAL A 89 -17.68 9.95 4.47
CA VAL A 89 -18.06 10.23 5.86
C VAL A 89 -18.23 11.74 6.10
N LYS A 90 -17.30 12.57 5.61
CA LYS A 90 -17.42 14.04 5.60
C LYS A 90 -18.72 14.49 4.92
N ALA A 91 -19.13 13.80 3.85
CA ALA A 91 -20.36 14.07 3.11
C ALA A 91 -21.65 13.54 3.77
N GLY A 92 -21.57 12.87 4.92
CA GLY A 92 -22.73 12.47 5.72
C GLY A 92 -22.96 10.98 5.88
N TYR A 93 -22.11 10.10 5.32
CA TYR A 93 -22.23 8.67 5.58
C TYR A 93 -21.96 8.35 7.07
N ARG A 94 -22.82 7.53 7.68
CA ARG A 94 -22.75 7.12 9.08
C ARG A 94 -22.98 5.61 9.28
N GLY A 95 -23.08 4.86 8.20
CA GLY A 95 -23.29 3.41 8.25
C GLY A 95 -22.05 2.64 8.67
N PRO A 96 -22.16 1.33 8.95
CA PRO A 96 -21.02 0.49 9.29
C PRO A 96 -20.08 0.29 8.11
N VAL A 97 -18.78 0.19 8.40
CA VAL A 97 -17.75 -0.19 7.44
C VAL A 97 -17.18 -1.54 7.88
N TYR A 98 -17.18 -2.54 7.03
CA TYR A 98 -16.74 -3.89 7.36
C TYR A 98 -15.44 -4.22 6.65
N CYS A 99 -14.53 -4.90 7.32
CA CYS A 99 -13.29 -5.43 6.74
C CYS A 99 -12.71 -6.56 7.59
N SER A 100 -11.58 -7.14 7.18
CA SER A 100 -10.83 -8.07 8.03
C SER A 100 -10.11 -7.33 9.18
N PRO A 101 -9.68 -8.02 10.25
CA PRO A 101 -8.88 -7.40 11.31
C PRO A 101 -7.59 -6.75 10.81
N GLY A 102 -6.87 -7.41 9.91
CA GLY A 102 -5.62 -6.87 9.35
C GLY A 102 -5.87 -5.63 8.49
N THR A 103 -6.95 -5.61 7.70
CA THR A 103 -7.34 -4.45 6.91
C THR A 103 -7.69 -3.26 7.80
N ARG A 104 -8.42 -3.45 8.91
CA ARG A 104 -8.69 -2.37 9.88
C ARG A 104 -7.40 -1.74 10.40
N ASP A 105 -6.44 -2.57 10.82
CA ASP A 105 -5.21 -2.09 11.45
C ASP A 105 -4.34 -1.31 10.46
N LEU A 106 -4.26 -1.78 9.22
CA LEU A 106 -3.56 -1.06 8.15
C LEU A 106 -4.30 0.19 7.70
N MET A 107 -5.63 0.17 7.59
CA MET A 107 -6.43 1.35 7.25
C MET A 107 -6.19 2.49 8.23
N LYS A 108 -6.01 2.18 9.53
CA LYS A 108 -5.69 3.20 10.53
C LYS A 108 -4.40 3.95 10.18
N ILE A 109 -3.36 3.22 9.78
CA ILE A 109 -2.07 3.82 9.42
C ILE A 109 -2.22 4.62 8.12
N ILE A 110 -2.75 3.97 7.08
CA ILE A 110 -2.80 4.51 5.71
C ILE A 110 -3.72 5.73 5.60
N LEU A 111 -4.89 5.72 6.24
CA LEU A 111 -5.83 6.84 6.15
C LEU A 111 -5.38 8.07 6.96
N LEU A 112 -4.73 7.86 8.11
CA LEU A 112 -4.20 8.97 8.92
C LEU A 112 -3.00 9.62 8.22
N ASP A 113 -2.11 8.81 7.66
CA ASP A 113 -0.96 9.29 6.89
C ASP A 113 -1.40 10.06 5.64
N SER A 114 -2.34 9.49 4.86
CA SER A 114 -2.89 10.17 3.68
C SER A 114 -3.62 11.47 4.02
N ALA A 115 -4.30 11.54 5.16
CA ALA A 115 -4.94 12.77 5.62
C ALA A 115 -3.91 13.85 6.00
N HIS A 116 -2.86 13.46 6.72
CA HIS A 116 -1.77 14.34 7.13
C HIS A 116 -1.09 14.97 5.91
N LEU A 117 -0.69 14.13 4.93
CA LEU A 117 -0.06 14.61 3.70
C LEU A 117 -0.95 15.58 2.93
N GLN A 118 -2.25 15.32 2.87
CA GLN A 118 -3.18 16.22 2.19
C GLN A 118 -3.35 17.57 2.91
N GLU A 119 -3.34 17.58 4.25
CA GLU A 119 -3.36 18.81 5.03
C GLU A 119 -2.07 19.61 4.80
N GLU A 120 -0.89 18.97 4.85
CA GLU A 120 0.40 19.59 4.55
C GLU A 120 0.45 20.19 3.14
N ASP A 121 -0.02 19.44 2.13
CA ASP A 121 -0.12 19.91 0.74
C ASP A 121 -1.01 21.16 0.63
N ALA A 122 -2.15 21.16 1.31
CA ALA A 122 -3.07 22.31 1.32
C ALA A 122 -2.45 23.52 2.03
N GLU A 123 -1.78 23.32 3.16
CA GLU A 123 -1.05 24.37 3.88
C GLU A 123 0.10 24.95 3.06
N PHE A 124 0.89 24.08 2.43
CA PHE A 124 1.99 24.48 1.55
C PHE A 124 1.47 25.29 0.36
N ALA A 125 0.39 24.85 -0.27
CA ALA A 125 -0.29 25.56 -1.36
C ALA A 125 -0.79 26.95 -0.95
N ASN A 126 -1.37 27.06 0.24
CA ASN A 126 -1.85 28.33 0.79
C ASN A 126 -0.69 29.29 1.11
N ARG A 127 0.43 28.77 1.64
CA ARG A 127 1.63 29.54 1.99
C ARG A 127 2.38 30.07 0.77
N THR A 128 2.49 29.27 -0.28
CA THR A 128 3.27 29.59 -1.49
C THR A 128 2.44 30.20 -2.61
N GLY A 129 1.11 30.04 -2.57
CA GLY A 129 0.19 30.64 -3.52
C GLY A 129 0.18 30.01 -4.93
N TYR A 130 0.75 28.82 -5.12
CA TYR A 130 0.72 28.15 -6.44
C TYR A 130 -0.66 27.59 -6.82
N SER A 131 -1.56 27.41 -5.84
CA SER A 131 -2.91 26.90 -6.10
C SER A 131 -3.83 27.97 -6.67
N HIS A 132 -4.66 27.57 -7.63
CA HIS A 132 -5.76 28.40 -8.14
C HIS A 132 -6.93 28.52 -7.15
N HIS A 133 -7.04 27.59 -6.20
CA HIS A 133 -8.07 27.59 -5.15
C HIS A 133 -7.62 28.44 -3.96
N LYS A 134 -8.53 29.27 -3.43
CA LYS A 134 -8.27 30.17 -2.30
C LYS A 134 -9.42 30.12 -1.29
N PRO A 135 -9.27 29.45 -0.13
CA PRO A 135 -8.11 28.63 0.25
C PRO A 135 -8.01 27.34 -0.57
N ALA A 136 -6.81 26.78 -0.66
CA ALA A 136 -6.62 25.37 -0.99
C ALA A 136 -7.09 24.53 0.22
N GLU A 137 -7.88 23.49 -0.03
CA GLU A 137 -8.39 22.59 1.00
C GLU A 137 -7.93 21.15 0.70
N PRO A 138 -7.70 20.32 1.73
CA PRO A 138 -7.50 18.90 1.54
C PRO A 138 -8.83 18.21 1.16
N LEU A 139 -8.76 17.04 0.49
CA LEU A 139 -9.96 16.28 0.15
C LEU A 139 -10.72 15.88 1.43
N TYR A 140 -9.95 15.51 2.45
CA TYR A 140 -10.38 15.19 3.81
C TYR A 140 -9.25 15.46 4.80
N THR A 141 -9.61 15.71 6.04
CA THR A 141 -8.70 16.03 7.16
C THR A 141 -8.37 14.80 7.99
N VAL A 142 -7.39 14.91 8.90
CA VAL A 142 -7.09 13.84 9.88
C VAL A 142 -8.33 13.52 10.71
N ARG A 143 -9.11 14.54 11.09
CA ARG A 143 -10.38 14.38 11.82
C ARG A 143 -11.42 13.59 11.02
N ASP A 144 -11.49 13.81 9.71
CA ASP A 144 -12.40 13.06 8.83
C ASP A 144 -11.96 11.59 8.73
N ALA A 145 -10.66 11.32 8.69
CA ALA A 145 -10.12 9.95 8.70
C ALA A 145 -10.40 9.24 10.02
N GLU A 146 -10.22 9.90 11.17
CA GLU A 146 -10.59 9.37 12.49
C GLU A 146 -12.09 9.06 12.58
N ALA A 147 -12.93 9.97 12.08
CA ALA A 147 -14.37 9.77 12.03
C ALA A 147 -14.74 8.55 11.18
N ALA A 148 -14.10 8.36 10.02
CA ALA A 148 -14.27 7.18 9.19
C ALA A 148 -13.84 5.88 9.88
N LEU A 149 -12.68 5.89 10.54
CA LEU A 149 -12.15 4.74 11.27
C LEU A 149 -13.07 4.32 12.43
N SER A 150 -13.79 5.26 13.04
CA SER A 150 -14.77 4.96 14.10
C SER A 150 -15.97 4.13 13.65
N LEU A 151 -16.25 4.08 12.34
CA LEU A 151 -17.33 3.29 11.76
C LEU A 151 -16.90 1.86 11.41
N VAL A 152 -15.60 1.55 11.50
CA VAL A 152 -15.02 0.28 11.07
C VAL A 152 -15.31 -0.83 12.07
N LYS A 153 -15.81 -1.95 11.54
CA LYS A 153 -16.12 -3.20 12.23
C LYS A 153 -15.38 -4.34 11.53
N THR A 154 -14.82 -5.25 12.30
CA THR A 154 -14.09 -6.39 11.76
C THR A 154 -15.01 -7.60 11.59
N LEU A 155 -14.88 -8.32 10.49
CA LEU A 155 -15.47 -9.63 10.27
C LEU A 155 -14.40 -10.73 10.44
N PRO A 156 -14.73 -11.87 11.06
CA PRO A 156 -13.82 -13.01 11.08
C PRO A 156 -13.61 -13.58 9.67
N MET A 157 -12.39 -14.06 9.40
CA MET A 157 -12.05 -14.74 8.16
C MET A 157 -12.62 -16.17 8.16
N GLY A 158 -13.05 -16.65 6.99
CA GLY A 158 -13.51 -18.03 6.77
C GLY A 158 -14.84 -18.38 7.42
N LEU A 159 -15.62 -17.39 7.85
CA LEU A 159 -16.94 -17.59 8.45
C LEU A 159 -17.98 -16.70 7.77
N TRP A 160 -19.12 -17.28 7.42
CA TRP A 160 -20.29 -16.54 6.95
C TRP A 160 -20.86 -15.66 8.06
N GLN A 161 -21.08 -14.38 7.75
CA GLN A 161 -21.65 -13.39 8.64
C GLN A 161 -22.82 -12.69 7.94
N THR A 162 -23.90 -12.40 8.67
CA THR A 162 -24.97 -11.55 8.15
C THR A 162 -24.49 -10.10 8.09
N LEU A 163 -24.35 -9.56 6.87
CA LEU A 163 -23.95 -8.18 6.65
C LEU A 163 -25.15 -7.23 6.74
N LEU A 164 -26.23 -7.61 6.07
CA LEU A 164 -27.54 -6.96 6.05
C LEU A 164 -28.65 -8.03 5.96
N PRO A 165 -29.91 -7.72 6.27
CA PRO A 165 -31.00 -8.69 6.11
C PRO A 165 -31.06 -9.25 4.68
N GLY A 166 -30.90 -10.57 4.54
CA GLY A 166 -30.87 -11.27 3.24
C GLY A 166 -29.51 -11.29 2.53
N ILE A 167 -28.49 -10.60 3.07
CA ILE A 167 -27.14 -10.52 2.48
C ILE A 167 -26.13 -11.01 3.51
N GLU A 168 -25.53 -12.18 3.26
CA GLU A 168 -24.41 -12.70 4.04
C GLU A 168 -23.10 -12.51 3.30
N VAL A 169 -22.00 -12.39 4.03
CA VAL A 169 -20.64 -12.30 3.48
C VAL A 169 -19.70 -13.22 4.23
N GLU A 170 -18.75 -13.80 3.51
CA GLU A 170 -17.58 -14.50 4.04
C GLU A 170 -16.32 -13.86 3.45
N LEU A 171 -15.33 -13.60 4.30
CA LEU A 171 -14.03 -13.10 3.87
C LEU A 171 -13.01 -14.26 3.84
N THR A 172 -12.42 -14.52 2.68
CA THR A 172 -11.32 -15.48 2.53
C THR A 172 -10.05 -14.74 2.13
N ARG A 173 -8.87 -15.32 2.34
CA ARG A 173 -7.61 -14.61 2.09
C ARG A 173 -7.41 -14.36 0.60
N ALA A 174 -7.06 -13.12 0.25
CA ALA A 174 -6.65 -12.75 -1.11
C ALA A 174 -5.12 -12.80 -1.31
N GLY A 175 -4.35 -12.73 -0.22
CA GLY A 175 -2.89 -12.89 -0.25
C GLY A 175 -2.13 -11.72 -0.88
N HIS A 176 -2.78 -10.58 -1.13
CA HIS A 176 -2.19 -9.38 -1.74
C HIS A 176 -1.40 -8.52 -0.75
N ILE A 177 -2.01 -8.20 0.38
CA ILE A 177 -1.35 -7.56 1.54
C ILE A 177 -1.90 -8.19 2.83
N ILE A 178 -1.28 -7.87 3.96
CA ILE A 178 -1.76 -8.34 5.27
C ILE A 178 -3.24 -7.97 5.44
N GLY A 179 -4.07 -8.98 5.74
CA GLY A 179 -5.50 -8.81 5.93
C GLY A 179 -6.33 -8.70 4.64
N SER A 180 -5.73 -8.68 3.45
CA SER A 180 -6.51 -8.58 2.22
C SER A 180 -7.44 -9.78 2.04
N SER A 181 -8.67 -9.51 1.58
CA SER A 181 -9.72 -10.52 1.50
C SER A 181 -10.48 -10.51 0.19
N VAL A 182 -10.74 -11.72 -0.31
CA VAL A 182 -11.81 -12.02 -1.26
C VAL A 182 -13.13 -11.98 -0.49
N ALA A 183 -14.10 -11.21 -1.00
CA ALA A 183 -15.41 -11.05 -0.39
C ALA A 183 -16.45 -11.89 -1.12
N ARG A 184 -16.96 -12.93 -0.45
CA ARG A 184 -17.97 -13.83 -1.00
C ARG A 184 -19.34 -13.47 -0.43
N PHE A 185 -20.23 -12.99 -1.28
CA PHE A 185 -21.60 -12.65 -0.90
C PHE A 185 -22.54 -13.80 -1.21
N ARG A 186 -23.53 -13.96 -0.33
CA ARG A 186 -24.64 -14.88 -0.48
C ARG A 186 -25.93 -14.09 -0.32
N ILE A 187 -26.69 -14.03 -1.42
CA ILE A 187 -27.97 -13.36 -1.51
C ILE A 187 -29.05 -14.42 -1.32
N LYS A 188 -29.76 -14.37 -0.17
CA LYS A 188 -30.75 -15.39 0.19
C LYS A 188 -32.04 -15.18 -0.59
N SER A 189 -32.45 -16.16 -1.37
CA SER A 189 -33.73 -16.13 -2.10
C SER A 189 -34.57 -17.38 -1.84
N GLY A 190 -35.89 -17.29 -2.09
CA GLY A 190 -36.81 -18.43 -1.96
C GLY A 190 -36.52 -19.58 -2.94
N GLY A 191 -35.72 -19.36 -3.99
CA GLY A 191 -35.33 -20.36 -4.99
C GLY A 191 -33.91 -20.91 -4.82
N GLY A 192 -33.21 -20.56 -3.75
CA GLY A 192 -31.80 -20.90 -3.51
C GLY A 192 -30.92 -19.66 -3.32
N ASP A 193 -29.73 -19.87 -2.75
CA ASP A 193 -28.75 -18.80 -2.53
C ASP A 193 -28.05 -18.41 -3.84
N PHE A 194 -27.98 -17.12 -4.16
CA PHE A 194 -27.17 -16.61 -5.28
C PHE A 194 -25.84 -16.04 -4.77
N ARG A 195 -24.72 -16.45 -5.37
CA ARG A 195 -23.37 -16.16 -4.89
C ARG A 195 -22.63 -15.22 -5.83
N ILE A 196 -22.14 -14.13 -5.25
CA ILE A 196 -21.33 -13.13 -5.96
C ILE A 196 -20.02 -13.00 -5.22
N THR A 197 -18.89 -13.16 -5.89
CA THR A 197 -17.58 -13.02 -5.28
C THR A 197 -16.84 -11.83 -5.87
N PHE A 198 -16.30 -10.97 -5.02
CA PHE A 198 -15.37 -9.90 -5.40
C PHE A 198 -13.98 -10.30 -4.93
N SER A 199 -13.01 -10.36 -5.85
CA SER A 199 -11.65 -10.77 -5.51
C SER A 199 -10.92 -9.74 -4.63
N GLY A 200 -11.24 -8.45 -4.79
CA GLY A 200 -10.28 -7.40 -4.47
C GLY A 200 -9.02 -7.59 -5.32
N ASP A 201 -7.89 -7.13 -4.82
CA ASP A 201 -6.59 -7.43 -5.42
C ASP A 201 -6.09 -8.80 -4.96
N LEU A 202 -5.56 -9.58 -5.90
CA LEU A 202 -5.08 -10.93 -5.64
C LEU A 202 -3.56 -10.95 -5.57
N GLY A 203 -3.07 -11.57 -4.51
CA GLY A 203 -1.64 -11.81 -4.38
C GLY A 203 -1.17 -13.02 -5.16
N HIS A 204 0.14 -13.07 -5.34
CA HIS A 204 0.81 -14.24 -5.90
C HIS A 204 0.83 -15.40 -4.89
N THR A 205 0.78 -16.64 -5.37
CA THR A 205 0.82 -17.85 -4.53
C THR A 205 2.19 -18.11 -3.90
N ARG A 206 3.24 -17.51 -4.46
CA ARG A 206 4.62 -17.55 -3.97
C ARG A 206 5.01 -16.16 -3.49
N GLN A 207 4.81 -15.90 -2.20
CA GLN A 207 5.29 -14.73 -1.48
C GLN A 207 5.90 -15.21 -0.17
N HIS A 208 6.90 -14.49 0.32
CA HIS A 208 7.61 -14.84 1.55
C HIS A 208 6.98 -14.22 2.79
N THR A 209 6.46 -13.01 2.65
CA THR A 209 5.95 -12.23 3.78
C THR A 209 4.51 -12.53 4.14
N ILE A 210 3.73 -13.06 3.19
CA ILE A 210 2.31 -13.40 3.37
C ILE A 210 1.95 -14.68 2.63
N LEU A 211 0.94 -15.38 3.14
CA LEU A 211 0.37 -16.54 2.48
C LEU A 211 -0.46 -16.12 1.27
N GLY A 212 -0.42 -16.92 0.20
CA GLY A 212 -1.20 -16.70 -1.01
C GLY A 212 -2.73 -16.80 -0.81
N PRO A 213 -3.50 -16.52 -1.87
CA PRO A 213 -4.96 -16.58 -1.81
C PRO A 213 -5.47 -17.98 -1.45
N ASP A 214 -6.56 -18.04 -0.68
CA ASP A 214 -7.27 -19.29 -0.46
C ASP A 214 -7.92 -19.76 -1.77
N PRO A 215 -8.07 -21.08 -2.00
CA PRO A 215 -8.80 -21.59 -3.15
C PRO A 215 -10.22 -21.02 -3.21
N LEU A 216 -10.61 -20.50 -4.38
CA LEU A 216 -11.94 -19.94 -4.59
C LEU A 216 -12.97 -21.07 -4.70
N PRO A 217 -13.98 -21.13 -3.80
CA PRO A 217 -15.07 -22.10 -3.94
C PRO A 217 -16.13 -21.60 -4.93
N ASP A 218 -17.06 -22.46 -5.32
CA ASP A 218 -18.10 -22.16 -6.31
C ASP A 218 -18.85 -20.84 -6.07
N THR A 219 -19.02 -20.07 -7.14
CA THR A 219 -19.71 -18.77 -7.19
C THR A 219 -20.47 -18.63 -8.51
N ASP A 220 -21.64 -17.99 -8.51
CA ASP A 220 -22.42 -17.76 -9.73
C ASP A 220 -21.88 -16.59 -10.54
N VAL A 221 -21.38 -15.57 -9.84
CA VAL A 221 -20.73 -14.39 -10.43
C VAL A 221 -19.39 -14.18 -9.76
N LEU A 222 -18.36 -13.91 -10.57
CA LEU A 222 -17.03 -13.53 -10.12
C LEU A 222 -16.68 -12.17 -10.70
N VAL A 223 -16.43 -11.20 -9.82
CA VAL A 223 -15.82 -9.91 -10.13
C VAL A 223 -14.35 -10.03 -9.79
N LEU A 224 -13.52 -10.16 -10.82
CA LEU A 224 -12.09 -10.39 -10.73
C LEU A 224 -11.33 -9.13 -11.13
N GLU A 225 -10.27 -8.79 -10.40
CA GLU A 225 -9.30 -7.78 -10.83
C GLU A 225 -8.60 -8.19 -12.14
N SER A 226 -7.99 -7.23 -12.82
CA SER A 226 -7.31 -7.50 -14.09
C SER A 226 -6.03 -6.69 -14.26
N THR A 227 -5.32 -6.38 -13.18
CA THR A 227 -4.12 -5.53 -13.18
C THR A 227 -3.04 -6.08 -14.10
N TYR A 228 -2.91 -7.41 -14.13
CA TYR A 228 -2.00 -8.16 -15.00
C TYR A 228 -2.74 -9.01 -16.04
N GLY A 229 -4.01 -8.70 -16.35
CA GLY A 229 -4.82 -9.49 -17.28
C GLY A 229 -4.31 -9.52 -18.72
N ASP A 230 -3.30 -8.71 -19.05
CA ASP A 230 -2.68 -8.57 -20.36
C ASP A 230 -1.38 -9.39 -20.53
N ARG A 231 -0.86 -10.01 -19.45
CA ARG A 231 0.45 -10.68 -19.47
C ARG A 231 0.50 -11.91 -18.56
N ALA A 232 1.40 -12.83 -18.88
CA ALA A 232 1.74 -13.93 -17.97
C ALA A 232 2.80 -13.48 -16.96
N HIS A 233 2.74 -14.02 -15.74
CA HIS A 233 3.83 -13.86 -14.78
C HIS A 233 5.07 -14.64 -15.21
N SER A 234 6.26 -14.08 -14.91
CA SER A 234 7.52 -14.78 -15.16
C SER A 234 7.64 -16.02 -14.28
N SER A 235 8.34 -17.05 -14.79
CA SER A 235 8.76 -18.21 -14.02
C SER A 235 10.07 -17.98 -13.26
N ASP A 236 10.70 -16.82 -13.42
CA ASP A 236 11.96 -16.49 -12.77
C ASP A 236 11.84 -16.53 -11.24
N VAL A 237 12.92 -16.92 -10.58
CA VAL A 237 13.05 -16.93 -9.13
C VAL A 237 13.42 -15.51 -8.69
N PRO A 238 12.55 -14.79 -7.96
CA PRO A 238 12.79 -13.38 -7.61
C PRO A 238 14.12 -13.14 -6.88
N GLU A 239 14.55 -14.08 -6.06
CA GLU A 239 15.82 -14.09 -5.33
C GLU A 239 17.01 -13.96 -6.28
N ASP A 240 17.01 -14.74 -7.37
CA ASP A 240 18.13 -14.80 -8.30
C ASP A 240 18.23 -13.54 -9.16
N GLU A 241 17.09 -13.00 -9.60
CA GLU A 241 17.06 -11.73 -10.34
C GLU A 241 17.43 -10.53 -9.46
N LEU A 242 17.02 -10.56 -8.18
CA LEU A 242 17.43 -9.55 -7.22
C LEU A 242 18.93 -9.64 -6.91
N GLU A 243 19.47 -10.83 -6.64
CA GLU A 243 20.90 -11.02 -6.40
C GLU A 243 21.73 -10.52 -7.58
N LYS A 244 21.37 -10.91 -8.80
CA LYS A 244 22.05 -10.49 -10.03
C LYS A 244 22.04 -8.96 -10.19
N THR A 245 20.92 -8.33 -9.87
CA THR A 245 20.78 -6.87 -9.91
C THR A 245 21.65 -6.21 -8.85
N LEU A 246 21.54 -6.62 -7.59
CA LEU A 246 22.33 -6.10 -6.47
C LEU A 246 23.84 -6.30 -6.68
N SER A 247 24.26 -7.49 -7.13
CA SER A 247 25.66 -7.80 -7.40
C SER A 247 26.27 -6.88 -8.47
N ARG A 248 25.50 -6.53 -9.50
CA ARG A 248 25.92 -5.58 -10.53
C ARG A 248 26.07 -4.17 -9.97
N ILE A 249 25.13 -3.74 -9.12
CA ILE A 249 25.15 -2.42 -8.47
C ILE A 249 26.36 -2.29 -7.53
N ILE A 250 26.58 -3.29 -6.68
CA ILE A 250 27.71 -3.33 -5.73
C ILE A 250 29.04 -3.30 -6.48
N ARG A 251 29.21 -4.12 -7.54
CA ARG A 251 30.44 -4.16 -8.34
C ARG A 251 30.79 -2.82 -8.99
N ASN A 252 29.76 -2.04 -9.35
CA ASN A 252 29.92 -0.75 -10.00
C ASN A 252 29.91 0.43 -9.03
N ASN A 253 29.91 0.17 -7.71
CA ASN A 253 29.79 1.20 -6.67
C ASN A 253 28.63 2.18 -6.93
N SER A 254 27.49 1.64 -7.35
CA SER A 254 26.31 2.42 -7.77
C SER A 254 25.21 2.42 -6.70
N VAL A 255 24.22 3.30 -6.85
CA VAL A 255 23.06 3.39 -5.96
C VAL A 255 21.83 2.73 -6.62
N LEU A 256 21.06 1.98 -5.84
CA LEU A 256 19.74 1.46 -6.24
C LEU A 256 18.65 2.22 -5.49
N VAL A 257 17.80 2.92 -6.23
CA VAL A 257 16.60 3.58 -5.70
C VAL A 257 15.39 2.68 -5.96
N ILE A 258 14.64 2.33 -4.91
CA ILE A 258 13.45 1.47 -4.99
C ILE A 258 12.23 2.26 -4.49
N PRO A 259 11.42 2.84 -5.40
CA PRO A 259 10.15 3.44 -5.01
C PRO A 259 9.16 2.32 -4.66
N THR A 260 8.53 2.40 -3.50
CA THR A 260 7.60 1.37 -3.04
C THR A 260 6.57 1.96 -2.10
N PHE A 261 5.37 1.37 -2.06
CA PHE A 261 4.36 1.74 -1.07
C PHE A 261 4.77 1.29 0.32
N ALA A 262 4.30 2.01 1.35
CA ALA A 262 4.57 1.68 2.75
C ALA A 262 4.14 0.24 3.13
N VAL A 263 3.15 -0.33 2.44
CA VAL A 263 2.62 -1.68 2.71
C VAL A 263 2.45 -2.49 1.42
N GLY A 264 3.01 -3.70 1.42
CA GLY A 264 2.97 -4.68 0.34
C GLY A 264 4.38 -5.01 -0.17
N ARG A 265 4.77 -4.43 -1.31
CA ARG A 265 6.02 -4.78 -2.00
C ARG A 265 7.27 -4.43 -1.21
N ALA A 266 7.25 -3.38 -0.40
CA ALA A 266 8.39 -2.98 0.43
C ALA A 266 8.84 -4.11 1.36
N GLN A 267 7.90 -4.74 2.05
CA GLN A 267 8.17 -5.85 2.97
C GLN A 267 8.78 -7.05 2.24
N GLU A 268 8.25 -7.38 1.05
CA GLU A 268 8.76 -8.50 0.26
C GLU A 268 10.20 -8.25 -0.23
N VAL A 269 10.50 -7.05 -0.73
CA VAL A 269 11.86 -6.69 -1.17
C VAL A 269 12.83 -6.70 0.00
N LEU A 270 12.45 -6.12 1.15
CA LEU A 270 13.28 -6.14 2.35
C LEU A 270 13.56 -7.57 2.85
N TYR A 271 12.55 -8.44 2.82
CA TYR A 271 12.73 -9.85 3.15
C TYR A 271 13.72 -10.52 2.20
N LEU A 272 13.57 -10.33 0.88
CA LEU A 272 14.45 -10.93 -0.11
C LEU A 272 15.90 -10.45 0.05
N ILE A 273 16.11 -9.15 0.27
CA ILE A 273 17.44 -8.60 0.57
C ILE A 273 18.03 -9.28 1.80
N ARG A 274 17.26 -9.34 2.89
CA ARG A 274 17.72 -9.96 4.14
C ARG A 274 18.04 -11.45 3.96
N HIS A 275 17.21 -12.16 3.21
CA HIS A 275 17.41 -13.57 2.91
C HIS A 275 18.73 -13.81 2.17
N LEU A 276 19.06 -12.95 1.19
CA LEU A 276 20.33 -13.01 0.47
C LEU A 276 21.53 -12.62 1.35
N GLU A 277 21.35 -11.66 2.28
CA GLU A 277 22.36 -11.29 3.29
C GLU A 277 22.70 -12.44 4.23
N ASP A 278 21.68 -13.11 4.78
CA ASP A 278 21.85 -14.26 5.68
C ASP A 278 22.56 -15.43 4.98
N GLN A 279 22.42 -15.54 3.65
CA GLN A 279 23.14 -16.49 2.80
C GLN A 279 24.56 -16.04 2.43
N GLY A 280 24.98 -14.82 2.82
CA GLY A 280 26.27 -14.24 2.47
C GLY A 280 26.43 -13.89 0.99
N ARG A 281 25.33 -13.84 0.22
CA ARG A 281 25.34 -13.61 -1.24
C ARG A 281 25.52 -12.14 -1.59
N VAL A 282 24.86 -11.24 -0.85
CA VAL A 282 24.94 -9.78 -1.01
C VAL A 282 24.95 -9.09 0.35
N LYS A 283 25.56 -7.91 0.46
CA LYS A 283 25.54 -7.08 1.68
C LYS A 283 25.39 -5.60 1.32
N PRO A 284 24.20 -5.15 0.88
CA PRO A 284 23.95 -3.73 0.60
C PRO A 284 23.89 -2.90 1.90
N VAL A 285 23.99 -1.57 1.77
CA VAL A 285 23.63 -0.64 2.86
C VAL A 285 22.25 -0.09 2.58
N PRO A 286 21.22 -0.45 3.36
CA PRO A 286 19.93 0.18 3.21
C PRO A 286 19.99 1.64 3.69
N VAL A 287 19.53 2.56 2.84
CA VAL A 287 19.30 3.95 3.21
C VAL A 287 17.83 4.28 2.97
N VAL A 288 17.15 4.75 4.01
CA VAL A 288 15.72 5.08 3.98
C VAL A 288 15.55 6.59 4.02
N LEU A 289 14.76 7.11 3.10
CA LEU A 289 14.35 8.51 3.03
C LEU A 289 12.84 8.61 3.23
N ASP A 290 12.37 9.76 3.71
CA ASP A 290 10.94 10.07 3.67
C ASP A 290 10.43 10.24 2.23
N GLN A 291 9.10 10.16 2.08
CA GLN A 291 8.46 10.23 0.76
C GLN A 291 8.78 11.54 0.02
N ALA A 292 8.75 12.68 0.70
CA ALA A 292 9.00 13.98 0.08
C ALA A 292 10.40 14.05 -0.56
N ASN A 293 11.41 13.54 0.14
CA ASN A 293 12.78 13.49 -0.36
C ASN A 293 12.93 12.46 -1.50
N VAL A 294 12.25 11.31 -1.41
CA VAL A 294 12.22 10.32 -2.50
C VAL A 294 11.57 10.89 -3.77
N GLU A 295 10.47 11.62 -3.66
CA GLU A 295 9.77 12.21 -4.81
C GLU A 295 10.64 13.23 -5.54
N VAL A 296 11.32 14.11 -4.80
CA VAL A 296 12.23 15.10 -5.38
C VAL A 296 13.44 14.42 -6.03
N LEU A 297 14.02 13.42 -5.36
CA LEU A 297 15.12 12.62 -5.90
C LEU A 297 14.70 11.90 -7.19
N TRP A 298 13.51 11.29 -7.18
CA TRP A 298 12.98 10.56 -8.33
C TRP A 298 12.71 11.49 -9.52
N ALA A 299 12.13 12.66 -9.27
CA ALA A 299 11.92 13.67 -10.31
C ALA A 299 13.24 14.15 -10.94
N ALA A 300 14.31 14.29 -10.14
CA ALA A 300 15.64 14.61 -10.65
C ALA A 300 16.19 13.50 -11.56
N ILE A 301 16.04 12.23 -11.16
CA ILE A 301 16.47 11.07 -11.96
C ILE A 301 15.67 10.95 -13.27
N GLU A 302 14.36 11.20 -13.24
CA GLU A 302 13.51 11.18 -14.44
C GLU A 302 13.84 12.32 -15.40
N ALA A 303 14.16 13.51 -14.87
CA ALA A 303 14.54 14.66 -15.68
C ALA A 303 15.90 14.45 -16.36
N ASP A 304 16.86 13.83 -15.67
CA ASP A 304 18.15 13.44 -16.22
C ASP A 304 18.62 12.10 -15.65
N ALA A 305 18.61 11.06 -16.50
CA ALA A 305 19.09 9.72 -16.15
C ALA A 305 20.59 9.68 -15.83
N ARG A 306 21.35 10.76 -16.08
CA ARG A 306 22.75 10.92 -15.66
C ARG A 306 22.91 11.60 -14.30
N THR A 307 21.82 11.86 -13.59
CA THR A 307 21.84 12.45 -12.25
C THR A 307 22.74 11.65 -11.33
N GLU A 308 23.78 12.30 -10.84
CA GLU A 308 24.72 11.74 -9.88
C GLU A 308 24.13 11.81 -8.47
N ILE A 309 24.14 10.67 -7.79
CA ILE A 309 23.68 10.53 -6.40
C ILE A 309 24.87 10.06 -5.59
N THR A 310 25.29 10.87 -4.64
CA THR A 310 26.39 10.55 -3.72
C THR A 310 25.80 10.18 -2.37
N VAL A 311 26.16 9.02 -1.84
CA VAL A 311 25.82 8.62 -0.46
C VAL A 311 27.09 8.75 0.38
N ASP A 312 27.19 9.83 1.15
CA ASP A 312 28.32 10.10 2.02
C ASP A 312 28.08 9.44 3.39
N ILE A 313 28.74 8.30 3.61
CA ILE A 313 28.66 7.53 4.86
C ILE A 313 29.36 8.24 6.03
N GLU A 314 30.35 9.09 5.74
CA GLU A 314 31.06 9.84 6.78
C GLU A 314 30.18 10.98 7.29
N ARG A 315 29.56 11.75 6.40
CA ARG A 315 28.68 12.86 6.78
C ARG A 315 27.24 12.46 7.01
N LEU A 316 26.87 11.21 6.71
CA LEU A 316 25.51 10.67 6.79
C LEU A 316 24.51 11.50 5.97
N VAL A 317 24.91 11.86 4.75
CA VAL A 317 24.07 12.63 3.82
C VAL A 317 24.01 11.99 2.44
N ILE A 318 22.86 12.13 1.78
CA ILE A 318 22.71 11.91 0.35
C ILE A 318 22.79 13.26 -0.35
N GLU A 319 23.65 13.39 -1.34
CA GLU A 319 23.82 14.60 -2.13
C GLU A 319 23.46 14.34 -3.60
N VAL A 320 22.74 15.28 -4.20
CA VAL A 320 22.45 15.32 -5.64
C VAL A 320 23.00 16.65 -6.18
N PRO A 321 24.30 16.72 -6.52
CA PRO A 321 24.96 18.00 -6.79
C PRO A 321 24.33 18.79 -7.94
N SER A 322 23.89 18.11 -9.00
CA SER A 322 23.26 18.72 -10.17
C SER A 322 21.97 19.47 -9.86
N HIS A 323 21.31 19.13 -8.74
CA HIS A 323 20.05 19.73 -8.29
C HIS A 323 20.20 20.48 -6.96
N GLY A 324 21.41 20.56 -6.40
CA GLY A 324 21.68 21.24 -5.12
C GLY A 324 20.94 20.62 -3.93
N LEU A 325 20.64 19.32 -3.97
CA LEU A 325 19.89 18.63 -2.92
C LEU A 325 20.84 17.96 -1.93
N THR A 326 20.48 17.99 -0.65
CA THR A 326 21.19 17.31 0.43
C THR A 326 20.20 16.81 1.47
N TYR A 327 20.20 15.51 1.72
CA TYR A 327 19.28 14.85 2.65
C TYR A 327 20.06 14.10 3.72
N PRO A 328 19.81 14.33 5.02
CA PRO A 328 20.40 13.49 6.05
C PRO A 328 19.77 12.09 6.02
N PHE A 329 20.54 11.08 6.41
CA PHE A 329 20.02 9.75 6.69
C PHE A 329 20.61 9.17 7.97
N VAL A 330 20.00 8.12 8.50
CA VAL A 330 20.44 7.46 9.73
C VAL A 330 21.10 6.13 9.39
N LEU A 331 22.27 5.89 9.97
CA LEU A 331 22.97 4.62 9.95
C LEU A 331 23.49 4.33 11.36
N ASP A 332 23.39 3.09 11.82
CA ASP A 332 23.94 2.75 13.12
C ASP A 332 25.48 2.85 13.12
N ALA A 333 26.05 3.20 14.27
CA ALA A 333 27.48 3.45 14.39
C ALA A 333 28.33 2.23 14.00
N SER A 334 27.87 1.02 14.33
CA SER A 334 28.62 -0.21 14.01
C SER A 334 28.70 -0.43 12.51
N THR A 335 27.59 -0.25 11.78
CA THR A 335 27.56 -0.37 10.33
C THR A 335 28.40 0.72 9.69
N ARG A 336 28.30 1.97 10.15
CA ARG A 336 29.12 3.08 9.65
C ARG A 336 30.61 2.78 9.75
N GLU A 337 31.08 2.31 10.90
CA GLU A 337 32.49 1.92 11.12
C GLU A 337 32.94 0.79 10.18
N ARG A 338 32.13 -0.26 10.01
CA ARG A 338 32.42 -1.34 9.04
C ARG A 338 32.64 -0.79 7.64
N PHE A 339 31.82 0.16 7.21
CA PHE A 339 31.92 0.75 5.87
C PHE A 339 33.10 1.69 5.69
N LEU A 340 33.38 2.55 6.68
CA LEU A 340 34.49 3.51 6.59
C LEU A 340 35.85 2.81 6.65
N HIS A 341 35.97 1.72 7.40
CA HIS A 341 37.25 1.07 7.66
C HIS A 341 37.39 -0.32 7.03
N GLY A 342 36.35 -0.83 6.36
CA GLY A 342 36.35 -2.17 5.77
C GLY A 342 36.45 -3.29 6.82
N LEU A 343 36.06 -3.01 8.05
CA LEU A 343 36.17 -3.94 9.17
C LEU A 343 34.96 -4.89 9.21
N ASP A 344 35.19 -6.14 9.58
CA ASP A 344 34.13 -7.04 10.03
C ASP A 344 33.90 -6.87 11.55
N ASP A 345 32.99 -7.65 12.12
CA ASP A 345 32.66 -7.56 13.55
C ASP A 345 33.87 -7.85 14.45
N ILE A 346 34.79 -8.70 13.98
CA ILE A 346 36.06 -9.00 14.67
C ILE A 346 36.98 -7.79 14.57
N GLY A 347 37.14 -7.21 13.39
CA GLY A 347 37.93 -6.02 13.14
C GLY A 347 37.49 -4.83 14.01
N ILE A 348 36.18 -4.60 14.15
CA ILE A 348 35.65 -3.57 15.06
C ILE A 348 35.96 -3.89 16.51
N THR A 349 35.81 -5.15 16.91
CA THR A 349 36.13 -5.55 18.28
C THR A 349 37.62 -5.27 18.57
N LEU A 350 38.50 -5.60 17.63
CA LEU A 350 39.94 -5.39 17.73
C LEU A 350 40.37 -3.91 17.73
N THR A 351 39.54 -2.95 17.29
CA THR A 351 39.86 -1.51 17.47
C THR A 351 39.82 -1.08 18.93
N HIS A 352 39.26 -1.89 19.81
CA HIS A 352 39.20 -1.68 21.25
C HIS A 352 40.24 -2.52 22.02
N GLU A 353 41.40 -2.78 21.40
CA GLU A 353 42.49 -3.61 21.95
C GLU A 353 42.81 -3.29 23.43
N SER A 354 42.93 -2.00 23.78
CA SER A 354 43.23 -1.59 25.16
C SER A 354 42.12 -1.93 26.16
N ALA A 355 40.84 -1.88 25.74
CA ALA A 355 39.71 -2.25 26.58
C ALA A 355 39.58 -3.77 26.70
N ILE A 356 39.94 -4.51 25.65
CA ILE A 356 40.03 -5.98 25.66
C ILE A 356 41.14 -6.41 26.62
N ASP A 357 42.33 -5.82 26.51
CA ASP A 357 43.46 -6.09 27.41
C ASP A 357 43.09 -5.78 28.87
N ASP A 358 42.43 -4.63 29.12
CA ASP A 358 41.95 -4.27 30.46
C ASP A 358 40.93 -5.27 31.00
N TYR A 359 40.02 -5.76 30.16
CA TYR A 359 39.04 -6.79 30.52
C TYR A 359 39.72 -8.13 30.80
N GLU A 360 40.60 -8.60 29.91
CA GLU A 360 41.36 -9.84 30.04
C GLU A 360 42.25 -9.84 31.29
N THR A 361 42.81 -8.69 31.64
CA THR A 361 43.66 -8.54 32.85
C THR A 361 42.83 -8.55 34.13
N ARG A 362 41.56 -8.11 34.09
CA ARG A 362 40.71 -7.95 35.27
C ARG A 362 39.64 -9.04 35.41
N ARG A 363 39.41 -9.88 34.39
CA ARG A 363 38.38 -10.91 34.45
C ARG A 363 38.75 -12.00 35.48
N PRO A 364 37.77 -12.54 36.22
CA PRO A 364 38.02 -13.66 37.12
C PRO A 364 38.52 -14.89 36.36
N ALA A 365 39.52 -15.59 36.89
CA ALA A 365 40.16 -16.74 36.23
C ALA A 365 39.26 -17.97 35.99
N TRP A 366 37.99 -17.93 36.40
CA TRP A 366 37.01 -19.02 36.26
C TRP A 366 35.95 -18.79 35.18
N LEU A 367 36.07 -17.67 34.45
CA LEU A 367 35.40 -17.40 33.16
C LEU A 367 36.37 -17.74 32.03
#